data_AF-A0A8C0DJR0-F1
#
_entry.id   AF-A0A8C0DJR0-F1
#
_cell.length_a   1.000
_cell.length_b   1.000
_cell.length_c   1.000
_cell.angle_alpha   90.00
_cell.angle_beta   90.00
_cell.angle_gamma   90.00
#
_symmetry.space_group_name_H-M   'P 1'
#
loop_
_entity.id
_entity.type
_entity.pdbx_description
1 polymer ?
#
loop_
_entity_poly.entity_id
_entity_poly.type
_entity_poly.pdbx_seq_one_letter_code
_entity_poly.pdbx_strand_id
1 'polypeptide(L)'
;MNTVLHGEVGMPKTGILILILGVIFVKGNCATEDEVWEVLNVTRLYSGRKHFIFGEPRELITKDFVKEKYLEYRHVANTDPAQFEFLWGPRAHAETTKTKVLEFLAKVHGTDPSSFPSQYEEALQDERERARARISGRAPLLL
;
A
#
# COMPACT_ATOMS: atom_id res chain seq x y z
N MET A 1 15.61 -0.18 34.16
CA MET A 1 14.30 -0.78 33.87
C MET A 1 13.72 -0.11 32.62
N ASN A 2 13.79 -0.83 31.52
CA ASN A 2 12.88 -0.91 30.37
C ASN A 2 12.18 0.38 29.83
N THR A 3 12.83 1.01 28.85
CA THR A 3 12.41 1.19 27.45
C THR A 3 10.96 1.56 27.03
N VAL A 4 10.86 2.81 26.55
CA VAL A 4 10.38 3.33 25.24
C VAL A 4 8.90 3.42 24.81
N LEU A 5 8.66 4.59 24.18
CA LEU A 5 7.69 5.00 23.15
C LEU A 5 6.23 5.23 23.58
N HIS A 6 6.02 6.37 24.21
CA HIS A 6 4.76 7.10 24.08
C HIS A 6 4.74 7.79 22.70
N GLY A 7 4.27 7.07 21.69
CA GLY A 7 3.89 7.63 20.39
C GLY A 7 2.37 7.78 20.38
N GLU A 8 1.92 9.02 20.32
CA GLU A 8 0.55 9.45 20.50
C GLU A 8 -0.45 8.84 19.48
N VAL A 9 -1.67 8.67 19.99
CA VAL A 9 -2.94 8.31 19.36
C VAL A 9 -3.02 8.61 17.85
N GLY A 10 -3.10 7.56 17.01
CA GLY A 10 -3.84 7.58 15.74
C GLY A 10 -3.30 8.45 14.59
N MET A 11 -2.42 7.84 13.79
CA MET A 11 -1.98 8.19 12.42
C MET A 11 -0.91 9.29 12.24
N PRO A 12 0.36 8.84 12.16
CA PRO A 12 1.23 9.34 11.09
C PRO A 12 1.56 8.24 10.04
N LYS A 13 1.88 7.01 10.47
CA LYS A 13 2.38 5.94 9.56
C LYS A 13 1.29 5.17 8.82
N THR A 14 0.15 4.90 9.48
CA THR A 14 -0.94 4.09 8.91
C THR A 14 -1.60 4.74 7.69
N GLY A 15 -1.75 6.07 7.67
CA GLY A 15 -2.32 6.78 6.53
C GLY A 15 -1.42 6.75 5.31
N ILE A 16 -0.11 6.96 5.53
CA ILE A 16 0.91 6.82 4.48
C ILE A 16 0.87 5.41 3.90
N LEU A 17 0.80 4.39 4.77
CA LEU A 17 0.69 3.01 4.33
C LEU A 17 -0.55 2.78 3.46
N ILE A 18 -1.75 3.19 3.91
CA ILE A 18 -3.00 3.01 3.15
C ILE A 18 -2.92 3.74 1.80
N LEU A 19 -2.32 4.93 1.77
CA LEU A 19 -2.11 5.68 0.53
C LEU A 19 -1.21 4.91 -0.45
N ILE A 20 -0.07 4.38 0.01
CA ILE A 20 0.84 3.59 -0.83
C ILE A 20 0.17 2.31 -1.33
N LEU A 21 -0.56 1.60 -0.46
CA LEU A 21 -1.33 0.42 -0.85
C LEU A 21 -2.38 0.78 -1.93
N GLY A 22 -3.00 1.96 -1.83
CA GLY A 22 -3.90 2.51 -2.82
C GLY A 22 -3.23 2.80 -4.17
N VAL A 23 -2.03 3.42 -4.16
CA VAL A 23 -1.27 3.67 -5.39
C VAL A 23 -0.92 2.37 -6.10
N ILE A 24 -0.38 1.39 -5.37
CA ILE A 24 -0.02 0.08 -5.92
C ILE A 24 -1.27 -0.60 -6.52
N PHE A 25 -2.40 -0.51 -5.84
CA PHE A 25 -3.65 -1.09 -6.33
C PHE A 25 -4.16 -0.40 -7.61
N VAL A 26 -4.15 0.94 -7.66
CA VAL A 26 -4.55 1.69 -8.86
C VAL A 26 -3.63 1.42 -10.05
N LYS A 27 -2.35 1.12 -9.80
CA LYS A 27 -1.35 0.75 -10.81
C LYS A 27 -1.37 -0.73 -11.23
N GLY A 28 -2.34 -1.51 -10.76
CA GLY A 28 -2.51 -2.92 -11.15
C GLY A 28 -1.70 -3.88 -10.29
N ASN A 29 -1.69 -3.65 -8.97
CA ASN A 29 -1.01 -4.46 -7.94
C ASN A 29 0.52 -4.40 -7.93
N CYS A 30 1.09 -3.56 -8.80
CA CYS A 30 2.51 -3.26 -8.81
C CYS A 30 2.71 -1.79 -9.19
N ALA A 31 3.61 -1.09 -8.52
CA ALA A 31 3.97 0.28 -8.84
C ALA A 31 5.48 0.46 -8.73
N THR A 32 6.08 1.14 -9.69
CA THR A 32 7.50 1.49 -9.63
C THR A 32 7.77 2.47 -8.48
N GLU A 33 9.01 2.50 -8.00
CA GLU A 33 9.44 3.45 -6.96
C GLU A 33 9.08 4.90 -7.38
N ASP A 34 9.33 5.27 -8.64
CA ASP A 34 9.05 6.60 -9.17
C ASP A 34 7.55 6.95 -9.16
N GLU A 35 6.68 6.02 -9.54
CA GLU A 35 5.22 6.25 -9.54
C GLU A 35 4.68 6.45 -8.12
N VAL A 36 5.21 5.70 -7.14
CA VAL A 36 4.86 5.90 -5.73
C VAL A 36 5.31 7.29 -5.26
N TRP A 37 6.53 7.70 -5.61
CA TRP A 37 7.06 9.01 -5.25
C TRP A 37 6.28 10.16 -5.89
N GLU A 38 5.89 10.04 -7.17
CA GLU A 38 5.11 11.05 -7.87
C GLU A 38 3.79 11.36 -7.14
N VAL A 39 3.03 10.32 -6.77
CA VAL A 39 1.74 10.50 -6.07
C VAL A 39 1.94 11.05 -4.66
N LEU A 40 2.97 10.61 -3.94
CA LEU A 40 3.30 11.11 -2.62
C LEU A 40 3.71 12.59 -2.64
N ASN A 41 4.39 13.03 -3.70
CA ASN A 41 4.75 14.44 -3.90
C ASN A 41 3.52 15.32 -4.16
N VAL A 42 2.60 14.87 -5.00
CA VAL A 42 1.35 15.59 -5.34
C VAL A 42 0.44 15.74 -4.12
N THR A 43 0.41 14.74 -3.24
CA THR A 43 -0.40 14.75 -2.00
C THR A 43 0.18 15.65 -0.88
N ARG A 44 1.19 16.48 -1.19
CA ARG A 44 1.90 17.43 -0.29
C ARG A 44 2.59 16.78 0.93
N LEU A 45 2.59 15.46 1.04
CA LEU A 45 3.36 14.72 2.05
C LEU A 45 4.88 15.00 1.93
N TYR A 46 5.32 15.51 0.78
CA TYR A 46 6.73 15.72 0.43
C TYR A 46 7.04 17.09 -0.18
N SER A 47 6.41 18.15 0.33
CA SER A 47 6.85 19.51 0.00
C SER A 47 8.15 19.89 0.72
N GLY A 48 9.28 19.28 0.32
CA GLY A 48 10.64 19.79 0.53
C GLY A 48 11.12 20.00 1.97
N ARG A 49 10.42 19.46 2.98
CA ARG A 49 10.83 19.54 4.38
C ARG A 49 11.08 18.13 4.89
N LYS A 50 12.23 17.90 5.54
CA LYS A 50 12.40 16.76 6.46
C LYS A 50 11.19 16.77 7.38
N HIS A 51 10.26 15.84 7.17
CA HIS A 51 9.07 15.78 7.99
C HIS A 51 9.53 15.29 9.35
N PHE A 52 9.56 16.20 10.35
CA PHE A 52 10.08 15.98 11.69
C PHE A 52 9.46 14.75 12.42
N ILE A 53 8.32 14.28 11.93
CA ILE A 53 7.53 13.17 12.50
C ILE A 53 7.98 11.79 11.95
N PHE A 54 8.62 11.73 10.78
CA PHE A 54 8.81 10.47 10.03
C PHE A 54 10.25 10.05 9.75
N GLY A 55 11.25 10.91 10.00
CA GLY A 55 12.62 10.65 9.55
C GLY A 55 12.79 10.84 8.04
N GLU A 56 13.69 10.06 7.42
CA GLU A 56 13.91 10.02 5.97
C GLU A 56 12.82 9.13 5.36
N PRO A 57 11.84 9.67 4.61
CA PRO A 57 10.65 8.88 4.34
C PRO A 57 10.86 7.74 3.35
N ARG A 58 11.97 7.73 2.59
CA ARG A 58 12.36 6.56 1.80
C ARG A 58 12.71 5.39 2.70
N GLU A 59 13.35 5.60 3.86
CA GLU A 59 13.56 4.52 4.84
C GLU A 59 12.24 3.97 5.40
N LEU A 60 11.26 4.83 5.67
CA LEU A 60 9.94 4.37 6.13
C LEU A 60 9.31 3.40 5.11
N ILE A 61 9.35 3.76 3.82
CA ILE A 61 8.70 2.98 2.77
C ILE A 61 9.51 1.74 2.41
N THR A 62 10.82 1.89 2.16
CA THR A 62 11.69 0.82 1.64
C THR A 62 12.22 -0.11 2.73
N LYS A 63 12.24 0.33 4.00
CA LYS A 63 12.74 -0.47 5.13
C LYS A 63 11.66 -0.82 6.13
N ASP A 64 11.00 0.16 6.74
CA ASP A 64 10.04 -0.12 7.83
C ASP A 64 8.84 -0.93 7.32
N PHE A 65 8.13 -0.46 6.28
CA PHE A 65 6.96 -1.18 5.77
C PHE A 65 7.32 -2.52 5.11
N VAL A 66 8.53 -2.66 4.56
CA VAL A 66 9.04 -3.93 4.03
C VAL A 66 9.37 -4.90 5.16
N LYS A 67 10.02 -4.41 6.23
CA LYS A 67 10.33 -5.20 7.43
C LYS A 67 9.05 -5.66 8.12
N GLU A 68 8.06 -4.78 8.19
CA GLU A 68 6.73 -5.07 8.73
C GLU A 68 5.86 -5.92 7.79
N LYS A 69 6.34 -6.27 6.59
CA LYS A 69 5.67 -7.13 5.61
C LYS A 69 4.37 -6.56 5.04
N TYR A 70 4.18 -5.25 5.13
CA TYR A 70 3.11 -4.56 4.43
C TYR A 70 3.43 -4.32 2.97
N LEU A 71 4.70 -4.13 2.65
CA LEU A 71 5.18 -3.97 1.28
C LEU A 71 6.19 -5.07 0.95
N GLU A 72 6.18 -5.50 -0.30
CA GLU A 72 7.32 -6.14 -0.93
C GLU A 72 8.02 -5.10 -1.79
N TYR A 73 9.35 -5.11 -1.76
CA TYR A 73 10.19 -4.21 -2.54
C TYR A 73 11.21 -5.06 -3.30
N ARG A 74 11.16 -5.02 -4.63
CA ARG A 74 11.98 -5.88 -5.48
C ARG A 74 12.52 -5.16 -6.70
N HIS A 75 13.63 -5.69 -7.22
CA HIS A 75 14.26 -5.20 -8.43
C HIS A 75 13.51 -5.68 -9.67
N VAL A 76 13.32 -4.79 -10.64
CA VAL A 76 12.72 -5.12 -11.94
C VAL A 76 13.80 -5.72 -12.83
N ALA A 77 13.65 -7.00 -13.17
CA ALA A 77 14.64 -7.72 -13.96
C ALA A 77 14.90 -7.04 -15.32
N ASN A 78 16.16 -7.01 -15.73
CA ASN A 78 16.60 -6.53 -17.05
C ASN A 78 16.31 -5.04 -17.33
N THR A 79 16.33 -4.20 -16.30
CA THR A 79 16.24 -2.73 -16.44
C THR A 79 17.64 -2.09 -16.34
N ASP A 80 17.97 -1.21 -17.28
CA ASP A 80 19.17 -0.36 -17.25
C ASP A 80 18.76 1.09 -17.59
N PRO A 81 18.77 2.02 -16.62
CA PRO A 81 19.23 1.86 -15.25
C PRO A 81 18.32 0.95 -14.40
N ALA A 82 18.86 0.42 -13.30
CA ALA A 82 18.14 -0.45 -12.35
C ALA A 82 16.87 0.21 -11.82
N GLN A 83 15.73 -0.46 -11.97
CA GLN A 83 14.42 -0.03 -11.47
C GLN A 83 13.94 -0.94 -10.34
N PHE A 84 13.14 -0.37 -9.45
CA PHE A 84 12.53 -1.08 -8.34
C PHE A 84 11.03 -0.85 -8.32
N GLU A 85 10.31 -1.83 -7.81
CA GLU A 85 8.85 -1.81 -7.71
C GLU A 85 8.37 -2.29 -6.34
N PHE A 86 7.17 -1.83 -5.99
CA PHE A 86 6.46 -2.19 -4.79
C PHE A 86 5.24 -3.05 -5.11
N LEU A 87 4.98 -4.01 -4.22
CA LEU A 87 3.76 -4.81 -4.18
C LEU A 87 3.20 -4.83 -2.77
N TRP A 88 1.95 -5.27 -2.63
CA TRP A 88 1.40 -5.58 -1.31
C TRP A 88 2.14 -6.78 -0.71
N GLY A 89 2.59 -6.63 0.53
CA GLY A 89 3.18 -7.73 1.28
C GLY A 89 2.12 -8.59 1.97
N PRO A 90 2.54 -9.74 2.54
CA PRO A 90 1.61 -10.71 3.11
C PRO A 90 0.81 -10.14 4.29
N ARG A 91 1.36 -9.17 5.04
CA ARG A 91 0.65 -8.51 6.13
C ARG A 91 -0.44 -7.57 5.61
N ALA A 92 -0.20 -6.86 4.50
CA ALA A 92 -1.24 -6.04 3.88
C ALA A 92 -2.42 -6.93 3.42
N HIS A 93 -2.14 -8.05 2.77
CA HIS A 93 -3.19 -8.99 2.38
C HIS A 93 -3.95 -9.61 3.56
N ALA A 94 -3.29 -9.81 4.70
CA ALA A 94 -3.90 -10.33 5.91
C ALA A 94 -4.78 -9.30 6.64
N GLU A 95 -4.33 -8.04 6.74
CA GLU A 95 -5.00 -7.01 7.54
C GLU A 95 -6.04 -6.21 6.77
N THR A 96 -5.92 -6.10 5.44
CA THR A 96 -6.86 -5.36 4.59
C THR A 96 -7.27 -6.10 3.32
N THR A 97 -8.24 -5.54 2.61
CA THR A 97 -8.76 -6.06 1.35
C THR A 97 -8.70 -4.97 0.28
N LYS A 98 -8.65 -5.37 -0.99
CA LYS A 98 -8.70 -4.44 -2.13
C LYS A 98 -9.98 -3.59 -2.06
N THR A 99 -11.10 -4.17 -1.66
CA THR A 99 -12.37 -3.46 -1.39
C THR A 99 -12.23 -2.36 -0.34
N LYS A 100 -11.62 -2.64 0.82
CA LYS A 100 -11.45 -1.64 1.89
C LYS A 100 -10.56 -0.48 1.46
N VAL A 101 -9.50 -0.77 0.70
CA VAL A 101 -8.62 0.27 0.15
C VAL A 101 -9.36 1.10 -0.91
N LEU A 102 -10.16 0.46 -1.76
CA LEU A 102 -10.98 1.15 -2.75
C LEU A 102 -12.01 2.09 -2.10
N GLU A 103 -12.72 1.61 -1.08
CA GLU A 103 -13.66 2.43 -0.31
C GLU A 103 -12.97 3.64 0.33
N PHE A 104 -11.75 3.46 0.83
CA PHE A 104 -10.97 4.56 1.36
C PHE A 104 -10.64 5.60 0.28
N LEU A 105 -10.15 5.15 -0.89
CA LEU A 105 -9.85 6.04 -2.01
C LEU A 105 -11.09 6.81 -2.46
N ALA A 106 -12.22 6.12 -2.63
CA ALA A 106 -13.49 6.73 -3.00
C ALA A 106 -13.92 7.81 -1.98
N LYS A 107 -13.82 7.52 -0.68
CA LYS A 107 -14.12 8.49 0.39
C LYS A 107 -13.20 9.72 0.34
N VAL A 108 -11.90 9.53 0.10
CA VAL A 108 -10.93 10.64 -0.01
C VAL A 108 -11.24 11.53 -1.20
N HIS A 109 -11.70 10.95 -2.31
CA HIS A 109 -12.08 11.69 -3.51
C HIS A 109 -13.52 12.21 -3.52
N GLY A 110 -14.34 11.86 -2.52
CA GLY A 110 -15.77 12.19 -2.49
C GLY A 110 -16.57 11.52 -3.61
N THR A 111 -16.11 10.34 -4.07
CA THR A 111 -16.72 9.56 -5.14
C THR A 111 -17.21 8.20 -4.64
N ASP A 112 -17.85 7.43 -5.51
CA ASP A 112 -18.22 6.03 -5.24
C ASP A 112 -17.11 5.07 -5.73
N PRO A 113 -16.88 3.91 -5.07
CA PRO A 113 -15.95 2.88 -5.54
C PRO A 113 -16.13 2.47 -7.01
N SER A 114 -17.37 2.47 -7.51
CA SER A 114 -17.69 2.18 -8.92
C SER A 114 -17.14 3.22 -9.91
N SER A 115 -16.69 4.38 -9.42
CA SER A 115 -15.97 5.39 -10.22
C SER A 115 -14.58 4.92 -10.65
N PHE A 116 -14.11 3.78 -10.13
CA PHE A 116 -12.88 3.10 -10.53
C PHE A 116 -13.21 1.69 -11.06
N PRO A 117 -13.75 1.56 -12.29
CA PRO A 117 -14.37 0.31 -12.73
C PRO A 117 -13.44 -0.90 -12.70
N SER A 118 -12.20 -0.74 -13.16
CA SER A 118 -11.18 -1.79 -13.15
C SER A 118 -10.84 -2.26 -11.73
N GLN A 119 -10.62 -1.31 -10.82
CA GLN A 119 -10.30 -1.63 -9.42
C GLN A 119 -11.51 -2.23 -8.70
N TYR A 120 -12.72 -1.76 -9.01
CA TYR A 120 -13.94 -2.31 -8.43
C TYR A 120 -14.14 -3.77 -8.84
N GLU A 121 -13.98 -4.09 -10.12
CA GLU A 121 -14.07 -5.47 -10.62
C GLU A 121 -13.00 -6.38 -10.00
N GLU A 122 -11.75 -5.89 -9.93
CA GLU A 122 -10.66 -6.63 -9.33
C GLU A 122 -10.87 -6.89 -7.83
N ALA A 123 -11.35 -5.88 -7.09
CA ALA A 123 -11.67 -6.02 -5.67
C ALA A 123 -12.77 -7.06 -5.42
N LEU A 124 -13.81 -7.09 -6.27
CA LEU A 124 -14.86 -8.11 -6.20
C LEU A 124 -14.31 -9.51 -6.50
N GLN A 125 -13.39 -9.63 -7.45
CA GLN A 125 -12.76 -10.91 -7.79
C GLN A 125 -11.89 -11.43 -6.65
N ASP A 126 -11.04 -10.58 -6.06
CA ASP A 126 -10.22 -10.90 -4.87
C ASP A 126 -11.11 -11.37 -3.70
N GLU A 127 -12.26 -10.74 -3.47
CA GLU A 127 -13.20 -11.16 -2.44
C GLU A 127 -13.80 -12.56 -2.73
N ARG A 128 -14.21 -12.82 -3.98
CA ARG A 128 -14.72 -14.12 -4.40
C ARG A 128 -13.68 -15.22 -4.22
N GLU A 129 -12.44 -14.96 -4.58
CA GLU A 129 -11.34 -15.92 -4.45
C GLU A 129 -11.01 -16.20 -2.99
N ARG A 130 -10.95 -15.17 -2.15
CA ARG A 130 -10.78 -15.31 -0.70
C ARG A 130 -11.92 -16.11 -0.07
N ALA A 131 -13.17 -15.87 -0.47
CA ALA A 131 -14.32 -16.63 0.00
C ALA A 131 -14.22 -18.12 -0.38
N ARG A 132 -13.86 -18.42 -1.63
CA ARG A 132 -13.63 -19.81 -2.10
C ARG A 132 -12.50 -20.49 -1.35
N ALA A 133 -11.39 -19.80 -1.12
CA ALA A 133 -10.24 -20.32 -0.39
C ALA A 133 -10.62 -20.71 1.05
N ARG A 134 -11.39 -19.86 1.74
CA ARG A 134 -11.93 -20.14 3.07
C ARG A 134 -12.81 -21.39 3.09
N ILE A 135 -13.69 -21.56 2.10
CA ILE A 135 -14.56 -22.74 1.97
C ILE A 135 -13.73 -24.01 1.70
N SER A 136 -12.68 -23.91 0.90
CA SER A 136 -11.83 -25.04 0.51
C SER A 136 -10.73 -25.39 1.54
N GLY A 137 -10.56 -24.61 2.62
CA GLY A 137 -9.43 -24.75 3.54
C GLY A 137 -8.06 -24.47 2.91
N ARG A 138 -8.01 -23.72 1.80
CA ARG A 138 -6.77 -23.34 1.09
C ARG A 138 -6.44 -21.87 1.34
N ALA A 139 -5.17 -21.49 1.19
CA ALA A 139 -4.79 -20.09 1.16
C ALA A 139 -5.31 -19.42 -0.13
N PRO A 140 -5.79 -18.17 -0.09
CA PRO A 140 -6.16 -17.42 -1.29
C PRO A 140 -4.95 -17.29 -2.23
N LEU A 141 -5.19 -17.40 -3.54
CA LEU A 141 -4.17 -17.04 -4.53
C LEU A 141 -4.00 -15.52 -4.48
N LEU A 142 -2.84 -15.07 -4.01
CA LEU A 142 -2.49 -13.65 -4.07
C LEU A 142 -2.02 -13.38 -5.50
N LEU A 143 -2.92 -12.85 -6.33
CA LEU A 143 -2.63 -12.33 -7.67
C LEU A 143 -2.28 -10.84 -7.60
#